data_AF-C3YJI0-F1
#
_entry.id   AF-C3YJI0-F1
#
_cell.length_a   1.000
_cell.length_b   1.000
_cell.length_c   1.000
_cell.angle_alpha   90.00
_cell.angle_beta   90.00
_cell.angle_gamma   90.00
#
_symmetry.space_group_name_H-M   'P 1'
#
loop_
_entity.id
_entity.type
_entity.pdbx_description
1 polymer ?
#
loop_
_entity_poly.entity_id
_entity_poly.type
_entity_poly.pdbx_seq_one_letter_code
_entity_poly.pdbx_strand_id
1 'polypeptide(L)'
;VDLGFVESTLFLQRIVYLWISSFVARMNYYWLWSLSEGLCNAAGLGRDARGHWDAISDYSFLTLELSTNMIHFTRNWNKTTSAWLKRLVYYRFSHMRTALTFLVSALWHGPHPGIFIGFSAWAVVVSANRKVALLFTTSFR
;
A
#
# COMPACT_ATOMS: atom_id res chain seq x y z
N VAL A 1 2.83 -12.58 21.90
CA VAL A 1 3.45 -13.54 20.97
C VAL A 1 3.33 -14.89 21.63
N ASP A 2 2.72 -15.88 20.98
CA ASP A 2 2.66 -17.23 21.52
C ASP A 2 4.06 -17.85 21.43
N LEU A 3 4.78 -17.84 22.55
CA LEU A 3 6.15 -18.34 22.63
C LEU A 3 6.20 -19.83 22.30
N GLY A 4 5.14 -20.59 22.60
CA GLY A 4 5.04 -22.01 22.26
C GLY A 4 5.06 -22.24 20.75
N PHE A 5 4.40 -21.38 19.96
CA PHE A 5 4.47 -21.44 18.51
C PHE A 5 5.89 -21.15 17.97
N VAL A 6 6.60 -20.20 18.56
CA VAL A 6 7.96 -19.78 18.17
C VAL A 6 9.04 -20.76 18.65
N GLU A 7 8.73 -21.67 19.55
CA GLU A 7 9.68 -22.71 19.99
C GLU A 7 9.43 -24.04 19.27
N SER A 8 8.17 -24.39 19.00
CA SER A 8 7.78 -25.71 18.49
C SER A 8 7.73 -25.86 16.97
N THR A 9 7.64 -24.76 16.21
CA THR A 9 7.44 -24.83 14.75
C THR A 9 8.73 -24.67 13.96
N LEU A 10 8.85 -25.32 12.81
CA LEU A 10 9.99 -25.14 11.91
C LEU A 10 10.00 -23.71 11.33
N PHE A 11 11.19 -23.17 11.03
CA PHE A 11 11.32 -21.82 10.47
C PHE A 11 10.49 -21.61 9.19
N LEU A 12 10.47 -22.60 8.28
CA LEU A 12 9.68 -22.53 7.06
C LEU A 12 8.17 -22.49 7.35
N GLN A 13 7.70 -23.23 8.35
CA GLN A 13 6.28 -23.20 8.75
C GLN A 13 5.87 -21.80 9.22
N ARG A 14 6.75 -21.08 9.91
CA ARG A 14 6.49 -19.71 10.34
C ARG A 14 6.43 -18.75 9.16
N ILE A 15 7.30 -18.91 8.17
CA ILE A 15 7.26 -18.10 6.93
C ILE A 15 5.92 -18.33 6.20
N VAL A 16 5.53 -19.59 6.00
CA VAL A 16 4.25 -19.92 5.35
C VAL A 16 3.07 -19.38 6.14
N TYR A 17 3.08 -19.53 7.46
CA TYR A 17 2.06 -18.96 8.34
C TYR A 17 1.97 -17.44 8.21
N LEU A 18 3.11 -16.73 8.20
CA LEU A 18 3.14 -15.27 8.01
C LEU A 18 2.58 -14.87 6.65
N TRP A 19 2.89 -15.61 5.58
CA TRP A 19 2.35 -15.34 4.25
C TRP A 19 0.84 -15.51 4.19
N ILE A 20 0.32 -16.65 4.67
CA ILE A 20 -1.11 -16.95 4.65
C ILE A 20 -1.88 -15.97 5.55
N SER A 21 -1.42 -15.74 6.79
CA SER A 21 -2.07 -14.81 7.71
C SER A 21 -2.07 -13.38 7.17
N SER A 22 -0.98 -12.94 6.55
CA SER A 22 -0.91 -11.62 5.90
C SER A 22 -1.88 -11.51 4.72
N PHE A 23 -2.03 -12.56 3.92
CA PHE A 23 -3.00 -12.59 2.82
C PHE A 23 -4.44 -12.51 3.35
N VAL A 24 -4.80 -13.31 4.36
CA VAL A 24 -6.13 -13.27 4.98
C VAL A 24 -6.40 -11.90 5.60
N ALA A 25 -5.41 -11.28 6.24
CA ALA A 25 -5.53 -9.91 6.74
C ALA A 25 -5.83 -8.91 5.61
N ARG A 26 -5.16 -9.03 4.45
CA ARG A 26 -5.42 -8.17 3.27
C ARG A 26 -6.83 -8.35 2.70
N MET A 27 -7.40 -9.56 2.73
CA MET A 27 -8.76 -9.81 2.21
C MET A 27 -9.81 -8.93 2.91
N ASN A 28 -9.66 -8.68 4.22
CA ASN A 28 -10.57 -7.81 4.95
C ASN A 28 -10.58 -6.38 4.38
N TYR A 29 -9.42 -5.86 3.97
CA TYR A 29 -9.32 -4.54 3.33
C TYR A 29 -9.96 -4.54 1.94
N TYR A 30 -9.72 -5.58 1.14
CA TYR A 30 -10.32 -5.68 -0.20
C TYR A 30 -11.83 -5.68 -0.14
N TRP A 31 -12.41 -6.44 0.80
CA TRP A 31 -13.84 -6.48 1.00
C TRP A 31 -14.42 -5.11 1.40
N LEU A 32 -13.77 -4.42 2.35
CA LEU A 32 -14.18 -3.08 2.77
C LEU A 32 -14.09 -2.06 1.64
N TRP A 33 -13.03 -2.10 0.83
CA TRP A 33 -12.90 -1.22 -0.33
C TRP A 33 -13.94 -1.55 -1.41
N SER A 34 -14.21 -2.82 -1.70
CA SER A 34 -15.31 -3.19 -2.63
C SER A 34 -16.65 -2.61 -2.18
N LEU A 35 -16.95 -2.69 -0.89
CA LEU A 35 -18.20 -2.14 -0.34
C LEU A 35 -18.24 -0.62 -0.44
N SER A 36 -17.13 0.05 -0.13
CA SER A 36 -17.01 1.50 -0.27
C SER A 36 -17.21 1.95 -1.71
N GLU A 37 -16.56 1.29 -2.66
CA GLU A 37 -16.72 1.54 -4.10
C GLU A 37 -18.18 1.31 -4.54
N GLY A 38 -18.80 0.21 -4.11
CA GLY A 38 -20.21 -0.09 -4.40
C GLY A 38 -21.16 1.01 -3.88
N LEU A 39 -20.91 1.52 -2.67
CA LEU A 39 -21.70 2.61 -2.09
C LEU A 39 -21.50 3.92 -2.85
N CYS A 40 -20.26 4.27 -3.20
CA CYS A 40 -19.96 5.46 -4.02
C CYS A 40 -20.59 5.38 -5.40
N ASN A 41 -20.60 4.20 -6.02
CA ASN A 41 -21.27 3.96 -7.30
C ASN A 41 -22.78 4.13 -7.18
N ALA A 42 -23.40 3.58 -6.13
CA ALA A 42 -24.83 3.75 -5.84
C ALA A 42 -25.22 5.20 -5.57
N ALA A 43 -24.33 5.98 -4.94
CA ALA A 43 -24.50 7.41 -4.72
C ALA A 43 -24.25 8.28 -5.97
N GLY A 44 -23.88 7.68 -7.11
CA GLY A 44 -23.61 8.39 -8.37
C GLY A 44 -22.22 9.02 -8.48
N LEU A 45 -21.31 8.75 -7.53
CA LEU A 45 -19.93 9.27 -7.53
C LEU A 45 -18.95 8.39 -8.32
N GLY A 46 -19.40 7.21 -8.74
CA GLY A 46 -18.59 6.19 -9.39
C GLY A 46 -18.28 6.40 -10.86
N ARG A 47 -19.04 7.27 -11.53
CA ARG A 47 -19.01 7.39 -12.99
C ARG A 47 -18.04 8.49 -13.43
N ASP A 48 -17.03 8.11 -14.21
CA ASP A 48 -16.08 9.04 -14.82
C ASP A 48 -16.75 9.83 -15.95
N ALA A 49 -16.16 10.97 -16.34
CA ALA A 49 -16.56 11.78 -17.47
C ALA A 49 -16.58 10.99 -18.80
N ARG A 50 -15.79 9.91 -18.90
CA ARG A 50 -15.76 8.99 -20.05
C ARG A 50 -16.84 7.90 -20.01
N GLY A 51 -17.65 7.87 -18.95
CA GLY A 51 -18.75 6.92 -18.78
C GLY A 51 -18.37 5.58 -18.15
N HIS A 52 -17.11 5.39 -17.74
CA HIS A 52 -16.65 4.22 -17.00
C HIS A 52 -17.02 4.33 -15.50
N TRP A 53 -17.14 3.20 -14.81
CA TRP A 53 -17.53 3.12 -13.40
C TRP A 53 -16.33 2.95 -12.45
N ASP A 54 -15.17 3.45 -12.85
CA ASP A 54 -13.89 3.33 -12.15
C ASP A 54 -13.37 4.67 -11.63
N ALA A 55 -14.22 5.71 -11.56
CA ALA A 55 -13.82 7.04 -11.10
C ALA A 55 -13.30 7.03 -9.65
N ILE A 56 -13.93 6.21 -8.81
CA ILE A 56 -13.53 5.96 -7.43
C ILE A 56 -13.27 4.46 -7.32
N SER A 57 -12.02 4.08 -7.57
CA SER A 57 -11.50 2.75 -7.29
C SER A 57 -10.33 2.87 -6.32
N ASP A 58 -10.42 2.20 -5.18
CA ASP A 58 -9.45 2.21 -4.09
C ASP A 58 -8.35 1.17 -4.26
N TYR A 59 -8.57 0.12 -5.05
CA TYR A 59 -7.57 -0.92 -5.22
C TYR A 59 -7.62 -1.62 -6.58
N SER A 60 -6.70 -2.54 -6.81
CA SER A 60 -6.73 -3.48 -7.93
C SER A 60 -6.19 -4.81 -7.42
N PHE A 61 -7.04 -5.83 -7.34
CA PHE A 61 -6.71 -7.10 -6.71
C PHE A 61 -5.47 -7.77 -7.35
N LEU A 62 -5.51 -8.02 -8.65
CA LEU A 62 -4.41 -8.68 -9.36
C LEU A 62 -3.12 -7.86 -9.30
N THR A 63 -3.22 -6.54 -9.39
CA THR A 63 -2.06 -5.66 -9.27
C THR A 63 -1.44 -5.76 -7.88
N LEU A 64 -2.25 -5.81 -6.81
CA LEU A 64 -1.72 -5.90 -5.46
C LEU A 64 -1.10 -7.26 -5.16
N GLU A 65 -1.71 -8.36 -5.59
CA GLU A 65 -1.20 -9.69 -5.26
C GLU A 65 -0.04 -10.14 -6.16
N LEU A 66 0.05 -9.63 -7.40
CA LEU A 66 1.08 -10.04 -8.37
C LEU A 66 2.16 -8.99 -8.62
N SER A 67 2.07 -7.78 -8.06
CA SER A 67 3.09 -6.76 -8.32
C SER A 67 4.42 -7.10 -7.64
N THR A 68 5.45 -7.20 -8.47
CA THR A 68 6.86 -7.27 -8.03
C THR A 68 7.47 -5.89 -7.78
N ASN A 69 6.73 -4.82 -8.06
CA ASN A 69 7.22 -3.46 -7.99
C ASN A 69 6.53 -2.70 -6.84
N MET A 70 7.29 -2.40 -5.79
CA MET A 70 6.76 -1.72 -4.59
C MET A 70 6.12 -0.36 -4.90
N ILE A 71 6.58 0.38 -5.91
CA ILE A 71 5.95 1.65 -6.30
C ILE A 71 4.56 1.39 -6.89
N HIS A 72 4.39 0.33 -7.68
CA HIS A 72 3.08 -0.06 -8.20
C HIS A 72 2.18 -0.59 -7.09
N PHE A 73 2.71 -1.44 -6.20
CA PHE A 73 1.97 -1.94 -5.04
C PHE A 73 1.43 -0.79 -4.18
N THR A 74 2.31 0.09 -3.70
CA THR A 74 1.93 1.21 -2.80
C THR A 74 0.97 2.20 -3.45
N ARG A 75 1.02 2.38 -4.78
CA ARG A 75 0.06 3.24 -5.50
C ARG A 75 -1.32 2.62 -5.66
N ASN A 76 -1.42 1.29 -5.65
CA ASN A 76 -2.68 0.56 -5.78
C ASN A 76 -3.23 0.13 -4.43
N TRP A 77 -2.47 0.28 -3.34
CA TRP A 77 -2.91 0.01 -1.98
C TRP A 77 -3.60 1.25 -1.44
N ASN A 78 -4.93 1.21 -1.36
CA ASN A 78 -5.76 2.33 -0.90
C ASN A 78 -5.48 3.63 -1.68
N LYS A 79 -5.88 3.63 -2.96
CA LYS A 79 -5.63 4.72 -3.92
C LYS A 79 -6.20 6.06 -3.43
N THR A 80 -7.38 6.09 -2.81
CA THR A 80 -7.97 7.35 -2.32
C THR A 80 -7.13 7.95 -1.19
N THR A 81 -6.72 7.14 -0.20
CA THR A 81 -5.84 7.61 0.89
C THR A 81 -4.48 8.03 0.35
N SER A 82 -3.93 7.25 -0.60
CA SER A 82 -2.67 7.58 -1.28
C SER A 82 -2.77 8.92 -2.02
N ALA A 83 -3.88 9.19 -2.72
CA ALA A 83 -4.11 10.46 -3.41
C ALA A 83 -4.28 11.63 -2.42
N TRP A 84 -4.99 11.41 -1.31
CA TRP A 84 -5.13 12.37 -0.22
C TRP A 84 -3.78 12.76 0.38
N LEU A 85 -2.96 11.79 0.80
CA LEU A 85 -1.61 12.03 1.31
C LEU A 85 -0.70 12.71 0.28
N LYS A 86 -0.84 12.35 -1.00
CA LYS A 86 -0.05 12.98 -2.07
C LYS A 86 -0.35 14.48 -2.19
N ARG A 87 -1.62 14.87 -2.09
CA ARG A 87 -2.07 16.27 -2.15
C ARG A 87 -1.70 17.05 -0.89
N LEU A 88 -1.83 16.43 0.28
CA LEU A 88 -1.57 17.10 1.56
C LEU A 88 -0.08 17.22 1.90
N VAL A 89 0.71 16.20 1.58
CA VAL A 89 2.11 16.13 2.00
C VAL A 89 3.03 16.12 0.79
N TYR A 90 2.95 15.08 -0.04
CA TYR A 90 3.96 14.86 -1.08
C TYR A 90 4.20 16.06 -2.00
N TYR A 91 3.13 16.72 -2.46
CA TYR A 91 3.26 17.89 -3.34
C TYR A 91 3.60 19.19 -2.61
N ARG A 92 3.39 19.28 -1.29
CA ARG A 92 3.62 20.49 -0.50
C ARG A 92 5.09 20.67 -0.08
N PHE A 93 5.83 19.57 0.05
CA PHE A 93 7.24 19.61 0.42
C PHE A 93 8.14 19.53 -0.80
N SER A 94 9.33 20.13 -0.74
CA SER A 94 10.33 20.06 -1.81
C SER A 94 11.36 18.94 -1.59
N HIS A 95 11.75 18.73 -0.33
CA HIS A 95 12.74 17.74 0.11
C HIS A 95 12.06 16.64 0.95
N MET A 96 12.66 15.44 0.99
CA MET A 96 12.20 14.30 1.81
C MET A 96 10.71 13.93 1.65
N ARG A 97 10.07 14.32 0.53
CA ARG A 97 8.63 14.21 0.28
C ARG A 97 8.07 12.81 0.57
N THR A 98 8.78 11.77 0.11
CA THR A 98 8.42 10.36 0.32
C THR A 98 8.47 9.98 1.81
N ALA A 99 9.56 10.32 2.51
CA ALA A 99 9.72 9.99 3.92
C ALA A 99 8.66 10.70 4.78
N LEU A 100 8.42 11.99 4.53
CA LEU A 100 7.37 12.75 5.23
C LEU A 100 5.98 12.20 4.95
N THR A 101 5.69 11.77 3.71
CA THR A 101 4.40 11.19 3.35
C THR A 101 4.16 9.89 4.13
N PHE A 102 5.17 9.00 4.22
CA PHE A 102 5.04 7.77 4.99
C PHE A 102 5.04 8.01 6.51
N LEU A 103 5.73 9.03 7.01
CA LEU A 103 5.65 9.44 8.41
C LEU A 103 4.23 9.89 8.78
N VAL A 104 3.62 10.76 7.96
CA VAL A 104 2.23 11.20 8.16
C VAL A 104 1.26 10.02 8.04
N SER A 105 1.52 9.09 7.11
CA SER A 105 0.75 7.85 7.01
C SER A 105 0.85 7.02 8.30
N ALA A 106 2.05 6.85 8.87
CA ALA A 106 2.24 6.13 10.13
C ALA A 106 1.49 6.79 11.29
N LEU A 107 1.57 8.12 11.39
CA LEU A 107 0.84 8.90 12.39
C LEU A 107 -0.68 8.76 12.24
N TRP A 108 -1.20 8.75 11.01
CA TRP A 108 -2.62 8.55 10.73
C TRP A 108 -3.13 7.17 11.19
N HIS A 109 -2.31 6.14 11.07
CA HIS A 109 -2.64 4.79 11.51
C HIS A 109 -2.52 4.58 13.04
N GLY A 110 -1.89 5.50 13.77
CA GLY A 110 -1.82 5.52 15.24
C GLY A 110 -0.44 5.19 15.83
N PRO A 111 -0.25 5.41 17.15
CA PRO A 111 1.05 5.39 17.82
C PRO A 111 1.55 3.97 18.17
N HIS A 112 1.42 3.01 17.26
CA HIS A 112 1.90 1.65 17.46
C HIS A 112 3.29 1.45 16.85
N PRO A 113 4.32 0.97 17.60
CA PRO A 113 5.68 0.84 17.09
C PRO A 113 5.80 0.04 15.79
N GLY A 114 5.04 -1.05 15.65
CA GLY A 114 5.05 -1.88 14.43
C GLY A 114 4.60 -1.13 13.17
N ILE A 115 3.71 -0.14 13.31
CA ILE A 115 3.22 0.68 12.19
C ILE A 115 4.34 1.59 11.69
N PHE A 116 5.08 2.24 12.60
CA PHE A 116 6.22 3.07 12.24
C PHE A 116 7.33 2.27 11.57
N ILE A 117 7.61 1.06 12.07
CA ILE A 117 8.58 0.15 11.45
C ILE A 117 8.14 -0.22 10.03
N GLY A 118 6.88 -0.62 9.85
CA GLY A 118 6.32 -0.99 8.55
C GLY A 118 6.38 0.15 7.53
N PHE A 119 5.93 1.35 7.91
CA PHE A 119 5.96 2.51 7.02
C PHE A 119 7.39 3.01 6.72
N SER A 120 8.31 2.89 7.68
CA SER A 120 9.72 3.18 7.44
C SER A 120 10.33 2.20 6.43
N ALA A 121 10.01 0.91 6.55
CA ALA A 121 10.42 -0.10 5.57
C ALA A 121 9.87 0.23 4.18
N TRP A 122 8.58 0.59 4.07
CA TRP A 122 7.99 1.02 2.80
C TRP A 122 8.68 2.27 2.23
N ALA A 123 8.99 3.27 3.06
CA ALA A 123 9.69 4.48 2.63
C ALA A 123 11.07 4.18 2.04
N VAL A 124 11.83 3.28 2.67
CA VAL A 124 13.14 2.84 2.19
C VAL A 124 13.00 2.07 0.87
N VAL A 125 12.13 1.06 0.81
CA VAL A 125 11.97 0.22 -0.39
C VAL A 125 11.46 1.03 -1.58
N VAL A 126 10.49 1.93 -1.38
CA VAL A 126 9.99 2.81 -2.45
C VAL A 126 11.09 3.76 -2.94
N SER A 127 11.91 4.31 -2.03
CA SER A 127 13.01 5.19 -2.40
C SER A 127 14.11 4.45 -3.16
N ALA A 128 14.44 3.23 -2.75
CA ALA A 128 15.39 2.36 -3.44
C ALA A 128 14.89 1.99 -4.84
N ASN A 129 13.63 1.55 -4.94
CA ASN A 129 13.01 1.17 -6.21
C ASN A 129 12.98 2.34 -7.22
N ARG A 130 12.78 3.58 -6.76
CA ARG A 130 12.88 4.77 -7.64
C ARG A 130 14.29 4.96 -8.20
N LYS A 131 15.33 4.79 -7.37
CA LYS A 131 16.72 4.88 -7.82
C LYS A 131 17.07 3.79 -8.82
N VAL A 132 16.64 2.55 -8.54
CA VAL A 132 16.83 1.40 -9.45
C VAL A 132 16.14 1.65 -10.79
N ALA A 133 14.88 2.13 -10.78
CA ALA A 133 14.15 2.46 -12.00
C ALA A 133 14.86 3.54 -12.83
N LEU A 134 15.44 4.56 -12.19
CA LEU A 134 16.23 5.59 -12.88
C LEU A 134 17.49 5.02 -13.53
N LEU A 135 18.21 4.12 -12.85
CA LEU A 135 19.40 3.49 -13.42
C LEU A 135 19.08 2.71 -14.70
N PHE A 136 17.98 1.95 -14.70
CA PHE A 136 17.56 1.23 -15.89
C PHE A 136 17.14 2.19 -17.02
N THR A 137 16.42 3.26 -16.73
CA THR A 137 16.01 4.20 -17.80
C THR A 137 17.16 5.05 -18.34
N THR A 138 18.21 5.31 -17.55
CA THR A 138 19.41 6.02 -18.02
C THR A 138 20.41 5.10 -18.72
N SER A 139 20.46 3.81 -18.39
CA SER A 139 21.40 2.86 -19.01
C SER A 139 20.96 2.38 -20.40
N PHE A 140 19.71 2.62 -20.80
CA PHE A 140 19.15 2.29 -22.12
C PHE A 140 18.85 3.54 -22.97
N ARG A 141 19.54 4.65 -22.69
CA ARG A 141 19.66 5.82 -23.57
C ARG A 141 21.10 5.95 -24.02
#